data_AF-A0A534N518-F1
#
_entry.id   AF-A0A534N518-F1
#
_cell.length_a   1.000
_cell.length_b   1.000
_cell.length_c   1.000
_cell.angle_alpha   90.00
_cell.angle_beta   90.00
_cell.angle_gamma   90.00
#
_symmetry.space_group_name_H-M   'P 1'
#
loop_
_entity.id
_entity.type
_entity.pdbx_description
1 polymer ?
#
loop_
_entity_poly.entity_id
_entity_poly.type
_entity_poly.pdbx_seq_one_letter_code
_entity_poly.pdbx_strand_id
1 'polypeptide(L)'
;MTRLLTRVMVASGLLFGCSVSPLGTCTATTNNCKNGAVCQLQNDPPVCTLPQGTCLDCITVKNVNAPTTWSPRAQNLTVTATIDSSAPITSATLQVAGQSFGGAPGSPAGTYSFAVPGTVQTPGSEAPLPFIITATDNAGHTLAPPVQPHGQL
;
A
#
# COMPACT_ATOMS: atom_id res chain seq x y z
N MET A 1 42.75 19.53 30.64
CA MET A 1 41.69 18.66 31.20
C MET A 1 40.34 19.29 30.90
N THR A 2 39.63 18.82 29.88
CA THR A 2 38.18 19.07 29.73
C THR A 2 37.58 17.86 29.01
N ARG A 3 36.62 17.21 29.66
CA ARG A 3 35.95 15.98 29.23
C ARG A 3 34.72 16.26 28.35
N LEU A 4 34.42 15.26 27.51
CA LEU A 4 33.10 14.77 27.09
C LEU A 4 32.14 15.71 26.32
N LEU A 5 31.68 15.26 25.14
CA LEU A 5 30.33 14.68 25.01
C LEU A 5 30.12 14.05 23.62
N THR A 6 29.81 12.76 23.68
CA THR A 6 29.37 11.83 22.63
C THR A 6 28.23 12.42 21.80
N ARG A 7 28.40 12.55 20.48
CA ARG A 7 27.27 12.73 19.56
C ARG A 7 26.81 11.36 19.08
N VAL A 8 25.59 11.02 19.49
CA VAL A 8 24.78 9.93 18.97
C VAL A 8 24.60 10.14 17.47
N MET A 9 25.14 9.26 16.64
CA MET A 9 24.72 9.14 15.25
C MET A 9 23.35 8.48 15.24
N VAL A 10 22.30 9.29 15.10
CA VAL A 10 20.99 8.76 14.72
C VAL A 10 21.10 8.36 13.25
N ALA A 11 20.98 7.05 13.01
CA ALA A 11 20.83 6.48 11.68
C ALA A 11 19.60 7.09 11.01
N SER A 12 19.81 7.94 10.02
CA SER A 12 18.76 8.31 9.08
C SER A 12 18.46 7.09 8.22
N GLY A 13 17.55 6.26 8.72
CA GLY A 13 16.90 5.23 7.93
C GLY A 13 16.21 5.90 6.73
N LEU A 14 16.62 5.49 5.54
CA LEU A 14 15.87 5.70 4.31
C LEU A 14 14.53 4.97 4.43
N LEU A 15 13.55 5.65 5.04
CA LEU A 15 12.16 5.30 4.88
C LEU A 15 11.77 5.72 3.46
N PHE A 16 11.80 4.75 2.54
CA PHE A 16 11.13 4.82 1.25
C PHE A 16 9.61 4.88 1.50
N GLY A 17 9.12 6.06 1.84
CA GLY A 17 7.70 6.38 1.93
C GLY A 17 7.33 7.28 0.75
N CYS A 18 6.47 6.75 -0.13
CA CYS A 18 5.75 7.45 -1.19
C CYS A 18 6.52 8.59 -1.90
N SER A 19 7.32 8.24 -2.91
CA SER A 19 7.81 9.23 -3.87
C SER A 19 6.65 9.66 -4.78
N VAL A 20 5.86 10.62 -4.31
CA VAL A 20 4.97 11.39 -5.19
C VAL A 20 5.86 12.28 -6.07
N SER A 21 5.79 12.08 -7.39
CA SER A 21 6.36 13.03 -8.36
C SER A 21 5.80 14.43 -8.09
N PRO A 22 6.56 15.51 -8.33
CA PRO A 22 6.22 16.81 -7.77
C PRO A 22 4.87 17.27 -8.29
N LEU A 23 3.90 17.32 -7.38
CA LEU A 23 2.74 18.21 -7.43
C LEU A 23 3.21 19.60 -7.90
N GLY A 24 2.35 20.37 -8.57
CA GLY A 24 2.68 21.64 -9.23
C GLY A 24 3.72 22.51 -8.49
N THR A 25 4.55 23.26 -9.20
CA THR A 25 5.64 24.03 -8.56
C THR A 25 5.08 25.03 -7.56
N CYS A 26 5.58 25.04 -6.33
CA CYS A 26 5.22 26.09 -5.38
C CYS A 26 6.45 26.94 -5.08
N THR A 27 6.28 28.26 -5.18
CA THR A 27 7.33 29.25 -4.94
C THR A 27 7.05 29.92 -3.61
N ALA A 28 8.05 30.56 -3.00
CA ALA A 28 7.90 31.23 -1.70
C ALA A 28 6.84 32.35 -1.68
N THR A 29 6.28 32.71 -2.84
CA THR A 29 5.34 33.83 -3.03
C THR A 29 4.01 33.43 -3.66
N THR A 30 3.85 32.23 -4.24
CA THR A 30 2.60 31.82 -4.89
C THR A 30 2.28 30.33 -4.71
N ASN A 31 1.00 30.03 -4.48
CA ASN A 31 0.50 28.66 -4.41
C ASN A 31 -0.02 28.22 -5.79
N ASN A 32 0.82 27.50 -6.54
CA ASN A 32 0.41 26.86 -7.80
C ASN A 32 0.26 25.34 -7.62
N CYS A 33 0.00 24.92 -6.39
CA CYS A 33 -0.18 23.53 -6.02
C CYS A 33 -1.54 23.06 -6.60
N LYS A 34 -1.58 21.91 -7.27
CA LYS A 34 -2.83 21.37 -7.86
C LYS A 34 -3.52 20.44 -6.87
N ASN A 35 -4.76 20.04 -7.19
CA ASN A 35 -5.31 18.80 -6.65
C ASN A 35 -5.54 18.83 -5.11
N GLY A 36 -5.96 19.98 -4.56
CA GLY A 36 -6.22 20.13 -3.13
C GLY A 36 -4.96 20.11 -2.25
N ALA A 37 -3.77 20.12 -2.86
CA ALA A 37 -2.50 20.26 -2.16
C ALA A 37 -2.34 21.67 -1.56
N VAL A 38 -1.65 21.73 -0.44
CA VAL A 38 -1.33 22.95 0.29
C VAL A 38 0.16 23.24 0.14
N CYS A 39 0.49 24.48 -0.25
CA CYS A 39 1.88 24.93 -0.26
C CYS A 39 2.39 25.10 1.18
N GLN A 40 3.41 24.35 1.56
CA GLN A 40 4.13 24.54 2.82
C GLN A 40 5.24 25.57 2.61
N LEU A 41 4.87 26.85 2.70
CA LEU A 41 5.79 27.98 2.51
C LEU A 41 6.89 28.05 3.58
N GLN A 42 6.71 27.37 4.71
CA GLN A 42 7.71 27.27 5.77
C GLN A 42 8.85 26.28 5.49
N ASN A 43 8.75 25.46 4.44
CA ASN A 43 9.83 24.55 4.02
C ASN A 43 10.82 25.31 3.13
N ASP A 44 12.11 24.95 3.18
CA ASP A 44 13.16 25.49 2.31
C ASP A 44 13.84 24.34 1.53
N PRO A 45 13.54 24.17 0.23
CA PRO A 45 12.62 24.96 -0.58
C PRO A 45 11.14 24.69 -0.26
N PRO A 46 10.21 25.64 -0.56
CA PRO A 46 8.78 25.43 -0.43
C PRO A 46 8.31 24.22 -1.24
N VAL A 47 7.41 23.43 -0.68
CA VAL A 47 6.91 22.22 -1.32
C VAL A 47 5.39 22.14 -1.25
N CYS A 48 4.79 21.57 -2.29
CA CYS A 48 3.44 21.04 -2.24
C CYS A 48 3.36 19.88 -1.25
N THR A 49 2.42 19.91 -0.32
CA THR A 49 2.04 18.71 0.45
C THR A 49 0.52 18.56 0.45
N LEU A 50 0.03 17.32 0.40
CA LEU A 50 -1.38 17.05 0.66
C LEU A 50 -1.65 17.11 2.17
N PRO A 51 -2.89 17.45 2.60
CA PRO A 51 -3.30 17.29 4.00
C PRO A 51 -2.95 15.90 4.54
N GLN A 52 -2.57 15.82 5.82
CA GLN A 52 -2.26 14.54 6.45
C GLN A 52 -3.46 13.59 6.33
N GLY A 53 -3.23 12.40 5.74
CA GLY A 53 -4.27 11.41 5.49
C GLY A 53 -5.00 11.55 4.15
N THR A 54 -4.71 12.57 3.34
CA THR A 54 -5.20 12.66 1.96
C THR A 54 -4.07 12.36 0.99
N CYS A 55 -4.34 11.43 0.08
CA CYS A 55 -3.50 11.12 -1.04
C CYS A 55 -4.45 11.12 -2.23
N LEU A 56 -4.35 12.15 -3.07
CA LEU A 56 -5.35 12.36 -4.13
C LEU A 56 -5.35 11.24 -5.17
N ASP A 57 -4.21 10.54 -5.28
CA ASP A 57 -3.99 9.45 -6.23
C ASP A 57 -3.61 8.15 -5.51
N CYS A 58 -4.13 7.93 -4.31
CA CYS A 58 -3.84 6.69 -3.60
C CYS A 58 -4.67 5.53 -4.11
N ILE A 59 -3.97 4.42 -4.25
CA ILE A 59 -4.60 3.13 -4.41
C ILE A 59 -5.37 2.82 -3.12
N THR A 60 -6.63 2.44 -3.24
CA THR A 60 -7.50 2.07 -2.12
C THR A 60 -8.12 0.70 -2.36
N VAL A 61 -8.21 -0.10 -1.30
CA VAL A 61 -8.92 -1.38 -1.35
C VAL A 61 -10.30 -1.16 -0.74
N LYS A 62 -11.36 -1.37 -1.54
CA LYS A 62 -12.74 -1.09 -1.11
C LYS A 62 -13.47 -2.30 -0.59
N ASN A 63 -13.51 -3.37 -1.37
CA ASN A 63 -14.25 -4.56 -1.06
C ASN A 63 -13.31 -5.75 -1.10
N VAL A 64 -13.29 -6.57 -0.06
CA VAL A 64 -12.52 -7.81 -0.05
C VAL A 64 -13.43 -8.95 0.35
N ASN A 65 -13.42 -9.98 -0.47
CA ASN A 65 -14.13 -11.22 -0.21
C ASN A 65 -13.10 -12.35 -0.11
N ALA A 66 -12.99 -12.89 1.09
CA ALA A 66 -12.18 -14.05 1.42
C ALA A 66 -13.11 -15.12 1.99
N PRO A 67 -12.89 -16.41 1.69
CA PRO A 67 -13.55 -17.50 2.37
C PRO A 67 -13.38 -17.37 3.89
N THR A 68 -14.47 -17.55 4.64
CA THR A 68 -14.43 -17.59 6.12
C THR A 68 -14.20 -18.99 6.67
N THR A 69 -14.19 -19.99 5.78
CA THR A 69 -13.88 -21.38 6.06
C THR A 69 -12.75 -21.83 5.15
N TRP A 70 -11.72 -22.44 5.74
CA TRP A 70 -10.61 -22.97 4.96
C TRP A 70 -11.02 -24.22 4.22
N SER A 71 -10.59 -24.29 2.96
CA SER A 71 -10.62 -25.53 2.21
C SER A 71 -9.48 -26.45 2.67
N PRO A 72 -9.63 -27.78 2.53
CA PRO A 72 -8.55 -28.71 2.80
C PRO A 72 -7.27 -28.29 2.07
N ARG A 73 -6.08 -28.58 2.61
CA ARG A 73 -4.77 -28.19 2.02
C ARG A 73 -4.59 -28.57 0.54
N ALA A 74 -5.38 -29.51 0.03
CA ALA A 74 -5.40 -29.95 -1.36
C ALA A 74 -6.13 -28.99 -2.32
N GLN A 75 -6.88 -28.01 -1.82
CA GLN A 75 -7.68 -27.09 -2.62
C GLN A 75 -7.12 -25.66 -2.54
N ASN A 76 -7.23 -24.92 -3.63
CA ASN A 76 -6.90 -23.51 -3.64
C ASN A 76 -8.06 -22.70 -3.05
N LEU A 77 -7.72 -21.59 -2.42
CA LEU A 77 -8.65 -20.56 -1.99
C LEU A 77 -8.58 -19.37 -2.94
N THR A 78 -9.72 -18.73 -3.15
CA THR A 78 -9.82 -17.54 -4.00
C THR A 78 -10.17 -16.35 -3.13
N VAL A 79 -9.29 -15.34 -3.09
CA VAL A 79 -9.61 -14.02 -2.54
C VAL A 79 -9.95 -13.10 -3.69
N THR A 80 -11.01 -12.30 -3.57
CA THR A 80 -11.27 -11.22 -4.51
C THR A 80 -11.22 -9.88 -3.81
N ALA A 81 -10.75 -8.86 -4.54
CA ALA A 81 -10.71 -7.50 -4.04
C ALA A 81 -11.09 -6.49 -5.13
N THR A 82 -11.73 -5.40 -4.75
CA THR A 82 -11.88 -4.21 -5.59
C THR A 82 -10.87 -3.17 -5.16
N ILE A 83 -10.02 -2.79 -6.10
CA ILE A 83 -8.90 -1.86 -5.92
C ILE A 83 -9.16 -0.66 -6.83
N ASP A 84 -9.35 0.50 -6.20
CA ASP A 84 -9.55 1.76 -6.89
C ASP A 84 -8.23 2.54 -6.92
N SER A 85 -7.93 3.13 -8.08
CA SER A 85 -6.86 4.10 -8.26
C SER A 85 -7.28 5.14 -9.30
N SER A 86 -6.67 6.32 -9.24
CA SER A 86 -6.80 7.35 -10.26
C SER A 86 -6.06 7.01 -11.57
N ALA A 87 -5.20 5.99 -11.55
CA ALA A 87 -4.48 5.49 -12.71
C ALA A 87 -4.62 3.97 -12.85
N PRO A 88 -4.45 3.39 -14.06
CA PRO A 88 -4.52 1.95 -14.26
C PRO A 88 -3.56 1.19 -13.35
N ILE A 89 -4.08 0.25 -12.56
CA ILE A 89 -3.29 -0.65 -11.71
C ILE A 89 -2.43 -1.56 -12.59
N THR A 90 -1.12 -1.56 -12.35
CA THR A 90 -0.15 -2.40 -13.05
C THR A 90 0.05 -3.75 -12.37
N SER A 91 -0.07 -3.78 -11.05
CA SER A 91 0.11 -5.01 -10.27
C SER A 91 -0.72 -4.97 -8.99
N ALA A 92 -1.33 -6.09 -8.66
CA ALA A 92 -1.91 -6.36 -7.35
C ALA A 92 -1.29 -7.65 -6.82
N THR A 93 -0.93 -7.69 -5.53
CA THR A 93 -0.32 -8.85 -4.89
C THR A 93 -0.94 -9.07 -3.52
N LEU A 94 -1.29 -10.32 -3.23
CA LEU A 94 -1.75 -10.79 -1.93
C LEU A 94 -0.59 -11.46 -1.21
N GLN A 95 -0.30 -11.04 0.02
CA GLN A 95 0.67 -11.70 0.89
C GLN A 95 -0.04 -12.52 1.96
N VAL A 96 0.27 -13.81 2.04
CA VAL A 96 -0.27 -14.75 3.04
C VAL A 96 0.88 -15.55 3.63
N ALA A 97 1.04 -15.57 4.95
CA ALA A 97 2.13 -16.27 5.64
C ALA A 97 3.54 -15.97 5.06
N GLY A 98 3.78 -14.73 4.62
CA GLY A 98 5.04 -14.29 4.02
C GLY A 98 5.27 -14.70 2.56
N GLN A 99 4.31 -15.40 1.95
CA GLN A 99 4.31 -15.76 0.52
C GLN A 99 3.51 -14.73 -0.28
N SER A 100 3.94 -14.42 -1.50
CA SER A 100 3.30 -13.45 -2.39
C SER A 100 2.58 -14.13 -3.55
N PHE A 101 1.33 -13.75 -3.79
CA PHE A 101 0.48 -14.27 -4.85
C PHE A 101 0.00 -13.13 -5.75
N GLY A 102 0.30 -13.21 -7.04
CA GLY A 102 -0.14 -12.23 -8.02
C GLY A 102 -1.66 -12.28 -8.24
N GLY A 103 -2.29 -11.12 -8.32
CA GLY A 103 -3.71 -10.99 -8.64
C GLY A 103 -3.95 -10.98 -10.15
N ALA A 104 -4.92 -11.76 -10.61
CA ALA A 104 -5.44 -11.67 -11.97
C ALA A 104 -6.51 -10.56 -12.04
N PRO A 105 -6.44 -9.65 -13.04
CA PRO A 105 -7.49 -8.66 -13.23
C PRO A 105 -8.81 -9.33 -13.64
N GLY A 106 -9.91 -8.84 -13.08
CA GLY A 106 -11.27 -9.30 -13.33
C GLY A 106 -12.12 -8.26 -14.05
N SER A 107 -13.43 -8.55 -14.13
CA SER A 107 -14.44 -7.62 -14.67
C SER A 107 -15.49 -7.36 -13.57
N PRO A 108 -15.80 -6.08 -13.25
CA PRO A 108 -15.32 -4.85 -13.89
C PRO A 108 -13.86 -4.52 -13.56
N ALA A 109 -13.28 -3.60 -14.34
CA ALA A 109 -11.93 -3.08 -14.10
C ALA A 109 -11.76 -2.60 -12.65
N GLY A 110 -10.59 -2.83 -12.06
CA GLY A 110 -10.33 -2.63 -10.63
C GLY A 110 -10.67 -3.85 -9.77
N THR A 111 -11.33 -4.87 -10.30
CA THR A 111 -11.50 -6.16 -9.59
C THR A 111 -10.28 -7.04 -9.79
N TYR A 112 -9.79 -7.68 -8.73
CA TYR A 112 -8.68 -8.63 -8.75
C TYR A 112 -9.04 -9.93 -8.04
N SER A 113 -8.54 -11.04 -8.58
CA SER A 113 -8.69 -12.38 -8.01
C SER A 113 -7.32 -12.98 -7.71
N PHE A 114 -7.15 -13.52 -6.50
CA PHE A 114 -5.91 -14.11 -6.02
C PHE A 114 -6.14 -15.57 -5.70
N ALA A 115 -5.36 -16.47 -6.31
CA ALA A 115 -5.38 -17.89 -6.00
C ALA A 115 -4.32 -18.21 -4.94
N VAL A 116 -4.75 -18.62 -3.76
CA VAL A 116 -3.89 -19.02 -2.64
C VAL A 116 -3.91 -20.53 -2.52
N PRO A 117 -2.78 -21.23 -2.71
CA PRO A 117 -2.72 -22.66 -2.51
C PRO A 117 -3.04 -23.04 -1.06
N GLY A 118 -3.86 -24.08 -0.87
CA GLY A 118 -4.14 -24.61 0.47
C GLY A 118 -2.88 -25.11 1.20
N THR A 119 -1.80 -25.38 0.49
CA THR A 119 -0.49 -25.78 1.06
C THR A 119 0.21 -24.68 1.85
N VAL A 120 -0.23 -23.41 1.75
CA VAL A 120 0.24 -22.29 2.58
C VAL A 120 -0.09 -22.52 4.06
N GLN A 121 -1.12 -23.32 4.35
CA GLN A 121 -1.49 -23.70 5.71
C GLN A 121 -0.46 -24.63 6.34
N THR A 122 -0.31 -24.50 7.66
CA THR A 122 0.45 -25.46 8.47
C THR A 122 -0.35 -26.76 8.61
N PRO A 123 0.24 -27.94 8.36
CA PRO A 123 -0.45 -29.22 8.56
C PRO A 123 -1.03 -29.34 9.99
N GLY A 124 -2.33 -29.66 10.09
CA GLY A 124 -3.02 -29.82 11.39
C GLY A 124 -3.39 -28.50 12.09
N SER A 125 -3.24 -27.37 11.40
CA SER A 125 -3.71 -26.05 11.84
C SER A 125 -4.39 -25.36 10.66
N GLU A 126 -5.51 -25.94 10.22
CA GLU A 126 -6.42 -25.35 9.24
C GLU A 126 -7.17 -24.15 9.88
N ALA A 127 -6.40 -23.12 10.21
CA ALA A 127 -6.84 -21.92 10.89
C ALA A 127 -6.67 -20.68 10.01
N PRO A 128 -7.51 -19.66 10.21
CA PRO A 128 -7.36 -18.34 9.60
C PRO A 128 -5.97 -17.76 9.60
N LEU A 129 -5.51 -17.42 8.39
CA LEU A 129 -4.26 -16.73 8.14
C LEU A 129 -4.54 -15.27 7.79
N PRO A 130 -3.87 -14.32 8.46
CA PRO A 130 -3.94 -12.94 8.05
C PRO A 130 -3.29 -12.77 6.68
N PHE A 131 -3.82 -11.84 5.90
CA PHE A 131 -3.24 -11.46 4.62
C PHE A 131 -3.18 -9.96 4.44
N ILE A 132 -2.35 -9.53 3.50
CA ILE A 132 -2.16 -8.13 3.12
C ILE A 132 -2.33 -8.04 1.61
N ILE A 133 -3.07 -7.06 1.13
CA ILE A 133 -3.10 -6.72 -0.30
C ILE A 133 -2.16 -5.53 -0.50
N THR A 134 -1.34 -5.61 -1.54
CA THR A 134 -0.49 -4.52 -2.05
C THR A 134 -0.83 -4.30 -3.51
N ALA A 135 -0.68 -3.07 -3.98
CA ALA A 135 -0.92 -2.74 -5.38
C ALA A 135 -0.07 -1.55 -5.80
N THR A 136 0.20 -1.49 -7.10
CA THR A 136 0.94 -0.41 -7.77
C THR A 136 0.20 -0.04 -9.05
N ASP A 137 0.20 1.24 -9.40
CA ASP A 137 -0.36 1.74 -10.66
C ASP A 137 0.72 2.25 -11.62
N ASN A 138 0.31 2.61 -12.83
CA ASN A 138 1.23 3.08 -13.88
C ASN A 138 1.82 4.48 -13.62
N ALA A 139 1.29 5.21 -12.63
CA ALA A 139 1.81 6.48 -12.16
C ALA A 139 2.85 6.30 -11.04
N GLY A 140 3.08 5.06 -10.59
CA GLY A 140 4.04 4.71 -9.55
C GLY A 140 3.49 4.86 -8.13
N HIS A 141 2.18 5.08 -7.96
CA HIS A 141 1.58 5.06 -6.64
C HIS A 141 1.56 3.64 -6.09
N THR A 142 1.74 3.51 -4.79
CA THR A 142 1.67 2.23 -4.09
C THR A 142 0.64 2.31 -2.97
N LEU A 143 -0.14 1.24 -2.81
CA LEU A 143 -0.99 1.08 -1.63
C LEU A 143 -0.10 1.08 -0.37
N ALA A 144 -0.28 2.07 0.51
CA ALA A 144 0.48 2.14 1.76
C ALA A 144 0.10 0.94 2.67
N PRO A 145 1.09 0.20 3.20
CA PRO A 145 0.81 -0.96 4.05
C PRO A 145 0.34 -0.55 5.46
N PRO A 146 -0.59 -1.30 6.10
CA PRO A 146 -1.54 -2.24 5.55
C PRO A 146 -2.99 -1.77 5.76
N VAL A 147 -3.75 -1.64 4.66
CA VAL A 147 -5.19 -1.94 4.78
C VAL A 147 -5.24 -3.44 5.03
N GLN A 148 -5.46 -3.86 6.28
CA GLN A 148 -6.02 -5.18 6.58
C GLN A 148 -7.53 -5.02 6.39
N PRO A 149 -8.11 -5.41 5.26
CA PRO A 149 -9.54 -5.32 5.06
C PRO A 149 -10.22 -6.46 5.83
N HIS A 150 -10.04 -6.55 7.15
CA HIS A 150 -10.66 -7.52 8.07
C HIS A 150 -10.88 -8.93 7.49
N GLY A 151 -9.91 -9.39 6.68
CA GLY A 151 -10.03 -10.60 5.90
C GLY A 151 -9.24 -11.68 6.59
N GLN A 152 -9.95 -12.69 7.05
CA GLN A 152 -9.38 -13.98 7.36
C GLN A 152 -9.64 -14.84 6.13
N LEU A 153 -8.58 -15.37 5.54
CA LEU A 153 -8.71 -16.58 4.73
C LEU A 153 -9.11 -17.73 5.65
#